data_AF-A0A644ZA64-F1
#
_entry.id   AF-A0A644ZA64-F1
#
_cell.length_a   1.000
_cell.length_b   1.000
_cell.length_c   1.000
_cell.angle_alpha   90.00
_cell.angle_beta   90.00
_cell.angle_gamma   90.00
#
_symmetry.space_group_name_H-M   'P 1'
#
loop_
_entity.id
_entity.type
_entity.pdbx_description
1 polymer ?
#
loop_
_entity_poly.entity_id
_entity_poly.type
_entity_poly.pdbx_seq_one_letter_code
_entity_poly.pdbx_strand_id
1 'polypeptide(L)'
;MFKKQPFTDEEVCRWFLKEFNLKFLILTAGANYSIIYTPEGLSYIKTPVVNVVDTVGAGDSFTGAFISSILDGKSASDAHQTAVDRAAYVCSQAGAWV
;
A
#
# COMPACT_ATOMS: atom_id res chain seq x y z
N MET A 1 -9.58 1.42 11.91
CA MET A 1 -10.21 2.72 11.59
C MET A 1 -11.75 2.66 11.68
N PHE A 2 -12.34 1.54 12.12
CA PHE A 2 -13.78 1.35 12.30
C PHE A 2 -14.15 0.79 13.69
N LYS A 3 -13.69 1.43 14.77
CA LYS A 3 -13.81 0.90 16.14
C LYS A 3 -15.25 0.76 16.68
N LYS A 4 -16.30 0.96 15.87
CA LYS A 4 -17.72 0.93 16.26
C LYS A 4 -18.68 0.28 15.23
N GLN A 5 -18.17 -0.49 14.26
CA GLN A 5 -19.03 -1.27 13.35
C GLN A 5 -18.70 -2.75 13.47
N PRO A 6 -19.65 -3.67 13.19
CA PRO A 6 -19.45 -5.12 13.36
C PRO A 6 -18.46 -5.74 12.34
N PHE A 7 -17.84 -4.93 11.48
CA PHE A 7 -17.03 -5.39 10.35
C PHE A 7 -15.54 -5.19 10.59
N THR A 8 -14.75 -6.17 10.20
CA THR A 8 -13.29 -6.15 10.12
C THR A 8 -12.79 -5.24 8.98
N ASP A 9 -11.54 -4.79 9.07
CA ASP A 9 -10.94 -4.00 7.97
C ASP A 9 -10.95 -4.77 6.64
N GLU A 10 -10.78 -6.10 6.66
CA GLU A 10 -10.87 -6.95 5.47
C GLU A 10 -12.28 -6.96 4.86
N GLU A 11 -13.32 -7.15 5.67
CA GLU A 11 -14.71 -7.15 5.19
C GLU A 11 -15.08 -5.82 4.52
N VAL A 12 -14.68 -4.70 5.12
CA VAL A 12 -14.89 -3.36 4.57
C VAL A 12 -14.12 -3.19 3.26
N CYS A 13 -12.86 -3.59 3.20
CA CYS A 13 -12.04 -3.52 1.99
C CYS A 13 -12.63 -4.35 0.85
N ARG A 14 -13.06 -5.60 1.13
CA ARG A 14 -13.70 -6.47 0.14
C ARG A 14 -15.03 -5.90 -0.33
N TRP A 15 -15.80 -5.26 0.55
CA TRP A 15 -17.02 -4.57 0.18
C TRP A 15 -16.74 -3.43 -0.80
N PHE A 16 -15.80 -2.53 -0.49
CA PHE A 16 -15.42 -1.43 -1.40
C PHE A 16 -14.91 -1.95 -2.76
N LEU A 17 -14.08 -2.99 -2.74
CA LEU A 17 -13.56 -3.59 -3.96
C LEU A 17 -14.68 -4.07 -4.89
N LYS A 18 -15.70 -4.75 -4.32
CA LYS A 18 -16.84 -5.28 -5.06
C LYS A 18 -17.84 -4.19 -5.48
N GLU A 19 -18.22 -3.31 -4.56
CA GLU A 19 -19.22 -2.27 -4.78
C GLU A 19 -18.82 -1.34 -5.93
N PHE A 20 -17.55 -0.98 -6.00
CA PHE A 20 -17.02 -0.07 -7.01
C PHE A 20 -16.32 -0.78 -8.18
N ASN A 21 -16.41 -2.12 -8.25
CA ASN A 21 -15.77 -2.94 -9.28
C ASN A 21 -14.28 -2.56 -9.51
N LEU A 22 -13.54 -2.42 -8.41
CA LEU A 22 -12.15 -1.97 -8.44
C LEU A 22 -11.21 -3.13 -8.79
N LYS A 23 -10.22 -2.84 -9.63
CA LYS A 23 -9.12 -3.79 -9.90
C LYS A 23 -8.17 -3.94 -8.70
N PHE A 24 -7.96 -2.85 -7.98
CA PHE A 24 -7.05 -2.78 -6.84
C PHE A 24 -7.64 -1.91 -5.74
N LEU A 25 -7.50 -2.34 -4.49
CA LEU A 25 -7.72 -1.52 -3.31
C LEU A 25 -6.52 -1.68 -2.37
N ILE A 26 -5.91 -0.56 -1.99
CA ILE A 26 -4.69 -0.54 -1.17
C ILE A 26 -5.05 -0.01 0.22
N LEU A 27 -4.80 -0.81 1.25
CA LEU A 27 -4.89 -0.40 2.65
C LEU A 27 -3.47 -0.22 3.20
N THR A 28 -3.13 0.99 3.64
CA THR A 28 -1.86 1.28 4.31
C THR A 28 -2.08 1.50 5.80
N ALA A 29 -1.34 0.78 6.64
CA ALA A 29 -1.37 0.87 8.10
C ALA A 29 -0.07 1.48 8.66
N GLY A 30 0.48 2.45 7.93
CA GLY A 30 1.69 3.19 8.29
C GLY A 30 2.90 2.28 8.51
N ALA A 31 3.51 2.39 9.69
CA ALA A 31 4.68 1.61 10.09
C ALA A 31 4.41 0.11 10.36
N ASN A 32 3.16 -0.36 10.24
CA ASN A 32 2.82 -1.75 10.54
C ASN A 32 2.85 -2.63 9.29
N TYR A 33 1.99 -2.33 8.31
CA TYR A 33 1.81 -3.13 7.11
C TYR A 33 1.07 -2.35 6.01
N SER A 34 1.06 -2.93 4.81
CA SER A 34 0.13 -2.60 3.74
C SER A 34 -0.49 -3.86 3.16
N ILE A 35 -1.71 -3.74 2.61
CA ILE A 35 -2.44 -4.81 1.93
C ILE A 35 -2.95 -4.30 0.59
N ILE A 36 -2.76 -5.08 -0.47
CA ILE A 36 -3.37 -4.85 -1.78
C ILE A 36 -4.40 -5.93 -2.02
N TYR A 37 -5.67 -5.54 -2.09
CA TYR A 37 -6.78 -6.39 -2.46
C TYR A 37 -7.02 -6.32 -3.96
N THR A 38 -7.27 -7.48 -4.55
CA THR A 38 -7.66 -7.70 -5.95
C THR A 38 -8.86 -8.64 -5.99
N PRO A 39 -9.64 -8.70 -7.09
CA PRO A 39 -10.70 -9.70 -7.22
C PRO A 39 -10.18 -11.15 -7.06
N GLU A 40 -8.93 -11.40 -7.42
CA GLU A 40 -8.30 -12.73 -7.42
C GLU A 40 -7.67 -13.11 -6.06
N GLY A 41 -7.46 -12.15 -5.17
CA GLY A 41 -6.78 -12.40 -3.90
C GLY A 41 -6.25 -11.13 -3.21
N LEU A 42 -5.27 -11.32 -2.34
CA LEU A 42 -4.61 -10.21 -1.65
C LEU A 42 -3.09 -10.41 -1.55
N SER A 43 -2.35 -9.31 -1.43
CA SER A 43 -0.94 -9.29 -1.06
C SER A 43 -0.79 -8.50 0.24
N TYR A 44 -0.16 -9.09 1.25
CA TYR A 44 0.10 -8.46 2.56
C TYR A 44 1.61 -8.33 2.77
N ILE A 45 2.09 -7.15 3.13
CA ILE A 45 3.50 -6.91 3.41
C ILE A 45 3.62 -6.10 4.71
N LYS A 46 4.48 -6.56 5.63
CA LYS A 46 4.85 -5.76 6.82
C LYS A 46 5.77 -4.63 6.39
N THR A 47 5.56 -3.45 6.94
CA THR A 47 6.39 -2.28 6.63
C THR A 47 7.81 -2.53 7.14
N PRO A 48 8.86 -2.40 6.30
CA PRO A 48 10.24 -2.55 6.72
C PRO A 48 10.60 -1.54 7.81
N VAL A 49 11.40 -1.98 8.78
CA VAL A 49 11.97 -1.07 9.79
C VAL A 49 13.19 -0.38 9.18
N VAL A 50 13.11 0.95 9.06
CA VAL A 50 14.18 1.80 8.54
C VAL A 50 14.51 2.90 9.55
N ASN A 51 15.69 3.51 9.44
CA ASN A 51 16.00 4.72 10.20
C ASN A 51 15.22 5.90 9.58
N VAL A 52 14.11 6.27 10.22
CA VAL A 52 13.20 7.31 9.70
C VAL A 52 13.82 8.69 9.92
N VAL A 53 13.98 9.45 8.84
CA VAL A 53 14.44 10.84 8.84
C VAL A 53 13.26 11.79 8.63
N ASP A 54 12.42 11.53 7.62
CA ASP A 54 11.22 12.29 7.29
C ASP A 54 10.21 11.36 6.61
N THR A 55 8.90 11.48 6.89
CA THR A 55 7.86 10.66 6.27
C THR A 55 7.15 11.34 5.09
N VAL A 56 7.46 12.61 4.83
CA VAL A 56 6.81 13.37 3.75
C VAL A 56 7.11 12.70 2.40
N GLY A 57 6.07 12.44 1.61
CA GLY A 57 6.18 11.81 0.29
C GLY A 57 6.19 10.28 0.28
N ALA A 58 6.19 9.61 1.45
CA ALA A 58 6.16 8.14 1.50
C ALA A 58 4.88 7.55 0.85
N GLY A 59 3.72 8.18 1.05
CA GLY A 59 2.45 7.74 0.44
C GLY A 59 2.38 7.98 -1.07
N ASP A 60 2.87 9.12 -1.54
CA ASP A 60 2.92 9.46 -2.96
C ASP A 60 3.89 8.54 -3.71
N SER A 61 5.07 8.31 -3.12
CA SER A 61 6.08 7.41 -3.69
C SER A 61 5.63 5.95 -3.71
N PHE A 62 4.93 5.48 -2.66
CA PHE A 62 4.27 4.17 -2.67
C PHE A 62 3.30 4.06 -3.86
N THR A 63 2.41 5.04 -3.99
CA THR A 63 1.35 5.04 -5.02
C THR A 63 1.97 5.09 -6.42
N GLY A 64 2.95 5.97 -6.64
CA GLY A 64 3.66 6.08 -7.92
C GLY A 64 4.42 4.82 -8.30
N ALA A 65 5.15 4.23 -7.35
CA ALA A 65 5.89 2.98 -7.57
C ALA A 65 4.97 1.79 -7.86
N PHE A 66 3.83 1.70 -7.17
CA PHE A 66 2.81 0.69 -7.46
C PHE A 66 2.23 0.84 -8.86
N ILE A 67 1.75 2.04 -9.22
CA ILE A 67 1.15 2.31 -10.53
C ILE A 67 2.15 2.05 -11.65
N SER A 68 3.39 2.54 -11.53
CA SER A 68 4.44 2.29 -12.53
C SER A 68 4.68 0.79 -12.73
N SER A 69 4.78 0.04 -11.63
CA SER A 69 5.02 -1.42 -11.69
C SER A 69 3.87 -2.17 -12.36
N ILE A 70 2.62 -1.79 -12.11
CA ILE A 70 1.45 -2.39 -12.77
C ILE A 70 1.44 -2.05 -14.26
N LEU A 71 1.76 -0.81 -14.63
CA LEU A 71 1.85 -0.39 -16.04
C LEU A 71 2.97 -1.11 -16.80
N ASP A 72 4.06 -1.48 -16.10
CA ASP A 72 5.14 -2.31 -16.63
C ASP A 72 4.78 -3.81 -16.73
N GLY A 73 3.55 -4.19 -16.40
CA GLY A 73 3.06 -5.56 -16.51
C GLY A 73 3.47 -6.48 -15.36
N LYS A 74 3.97 -5.95 -14.24
CA LYS A 74 4.30 -6.76 -13.06
C LYS A 74 3.04 -7.26 -12.37
N SER A 75 3.19 -8.33 -11.59
CA SER A 75 2.11 -8.84 -10.74
C SER A 75 1.77 -7.86 -9.61
N ALA A 76 0.56 -7.96 -9.05
CA ALA A 76 0.15 -7.13 -7.91
C ALA A 76 1.10 -7.30 -6.70
N SER A 77 1.65 -8.50 -6.48
CA SER A 77 2.58 -8.76 -5.39
C SER A 77 3.95 -8.11 -5.63
N ASP A 78 4.48 -8.18 -6.86
CA ASP A 78 5.76 -7.55 -7.19
C ASP A 78 5.67 -6.03 -7.17
N ALA A 79 4.53 -5.49 -7.64
CA ALA A 79 4.22 -4.08 -7.55
C ALA A 79 4.07 -3.63 -6.09
N HIS A 80 3.44 -4.44 -5.24
CA HIS A 80 3.33 -4.18 -3.80
C HIS A 80 4.70 -4.08 -3.13
N GLN A 81 5.58 -5.04 -3.41
CA GLN A 81 6.94 -5.04 -2.85
C GLN A 81 7.72 -3.80 -3.30
N THR A 82 7.66 -3.48 -4.60
CA THR A 82 8.33 -2.28 -5.16
C THR A 82 7.83 -1.01 -4.47
N ALA A 83 6.52 -0.91 -4.22
CA ALA A 83 5.92 0.24 -3.55
C ALA A 83 6.34 0.38 -2.08
N VAL A 84 6.37 -0.74 -1.35
CA VAL A 84 6.83 -0.80 0.05
C VAL A 84 8.29 -0.38 0.14
N ASP A 85 9.15 -0.94 -0.70
CA ASP A 85 10.59 -0.65 -0.70
C ASP A 85 10.86 0.81 -1.03
N ARG A 86 10.12 1.37 -2.00
CA ARG A 86 10.25 2.78 -2.36
C ARG A 86 9.80 3.69 -1.22
N ALA A 87 8.65 3.42 -0.60
CA ALA A 87 8.16 4.22 0.52
C ALA A 87 9.11 4.18 1.72
N ALA A 88 9.64 2.99 2.05
CA ALA A 88 10.62 2.82 3.12
C ALA A 88 11.93 3.58 2.82
N TYR A 89 12.39 3.57 1.56
CA TYR A 89 13.53 4.38 1.14
C TYR A 89 13.26 5.87 1.30
N VAL A 90 12.11 6.38 0.84
CA VAL A 90 11.77 7.80 1.01
C VAL A 90 11.75 8.20 2.49
N CYS A 91 11.24 7.33 3.37
CA CYS A 91 11.25 7.57 4.81
C CYS A 91 12.66 7.76 5.41
N SER A 92 13.70 7.26 4.74
CA SER A 92 15.10 7.38 5.17
C SER A 92 15.80 8.66 4.70
N GLN A 93 15.11 9.49 3.91
CA GLN A 93 15.64 10.71 3.32
C GLN A 93 15.01 11.96 3.95
N ALA A 94 15.62 13.13 3.75
CA ALA A 94 15.06 14.39 4.21
C ALA A 94 14.21 15.05 3.12
N GLY A 95 12.96 15.39 3.42
CA GLY A 95 12.02 15.96 2.45
C GLY A 95 11.46 14.95 1.45
N ALA A 96 10.65 15.44 0.51
CA ALA A 96 9.82 14.61 -0.38
C ALA A 96 10.50 14.19 -1.70
N TRP A 97 11.59 14.85 -2.09
CA TRP A 97 12.19 14.74 -3.43
C TRP A 97 13.50 13.96 -3.37
N VAL A 98 13.42 12.64 -3.62
CA VAL A 98 14.53 11.67 -3.65
C VAL A 98 14.27 10.56 -4.67
#